data_AF-A0A917G054-F1
#
_entry.id   AF-A0A917G054-F1
#
_cell.length_a   1.000
_cell.length_b   1.000
_cell.length_c   1.000
_cell.angle_alpha   90.00
_cell.angle_beta   90.00
_cell.angle_gamma   90.00
#
_symmetry.space_group_name_H-M   'P 1'
#
loop_
_entity.id
_entity.type
_entity.pdbx_description
1 polymer ?
#
loop_
_entity_poly.entity_id
_entity_poly.type
_entity_poly.pdbx_seq_one_letter_code
_entity_poly.pdbx_strand_id
1 'polypeptide(L)'
;MSSNHSASASEHQGKRHKVEGPQKHVVAYIFSLVLTLLAFATVIAGEVNTAFTYILLVFMAMLQVYIQMAFWMHMKDRGHIYAIIGILMGTFVVLTIVVMAEYWTWW
;
A
#
# COMPACT_ATOMS: atom_id res chain seq x y z
N MET A 1 -5.55 -41.62 -47.70
CA MET A 1 -6.79 -41.08 -47.08
C MET A 1 -6.43 -40.72 -45.64
N SER A 2 -6.71 -39.47 -45.26
CA SER A 2 -6.17 -38.76 -44.10
C SER A 2 -6.66 -39.32 -42.76
N SER A 3 -5.75 -39.38 -41.79
CA SER A 3 -5.96 -39.79 -40.41
C SER A 3 -6.84 -38.78 -39.66
N ASN A 4 -7.99 -39.22 -39.16
CA ASN A 4 -8.97 -38.39 -38.46
C ASN A 4 -8.67 -38.37 -36.95
N HIS A 5 -7.72 -37.54 -36.51
CA HIS A 5 -7.53 -37.19 -35.10
C HIS A 5 -8.28 -35.88 -34.82
N SER A 6 -9.54 -35.99 -34.40
CA SER A 6 -10.34 -34.86 -33.89
C SER A 6 -11.06 -35.28 -32.61
N ALA A 7 -10.27 -35.73 -31.63
CA ALA A 7 -10.70 -35.95 -30.26
C ALA A 7 -9.68 -35.26 -29.34
N SER A 8 -9.88 -33.96 -29.11
CA SER A 8 -9.36 -33.14 -28.01
C SER A 8 -9.41 -31.66 -28.43
N ALA A 9 -10.61 -31.07 -28.35
CA ALA A 9 -10.78 -29.61 -28.37
C ALA A 9 -11.37 -29.15 -27.02
N SER A 10 -11.04 -29.89 -25.96
CA SER A 10 -11.08 -29.41 -24.59
C SER A 10 -9.66 -28.98 -24.22
N GLU A 11 -9.55 -27.89 -23.47
CA GLU A 11 -8.29 -27.24 -23.05
C GLU A 11 -7.69 -26.30 -24.09
N HIS A 12 -8.22 -25.09 -24.13
CA HIS A 12 -7.55 -23.97 -23.47
C HIS A 12 -8.56 -22.83 -23.38
N GLN A 13 -9.37 -22.84 -22.32
CA GLN A 13 -9.91 -21.59 -21.80
C GLN A 13 -8.71 -20.69 -21.54
N GLY A 14 -8.47 -19.74 -22.45
CA GLY A 14 -7.55 -18.65 -22.24
C GLY A 14 -8.02 -17.92 -20.98
N LYS A 15 -7.45 -18.29 -19.83
CA LYS A 15 -7.43 -17.47 -18.63
C LYS A 15 -6.84 -16.15 -19.08
N ARG A 16 -7.73 -15.19 -19.40
CA ARG A 16 -7.39 -13.79 -19.53
C ARG A 16 -6.67 -13.45 -18.23
N HIS A 17 -5.34 -13.40 -18.30
CA HIS A 17 -4.53 -12.77 -17.28
C HIS A 17 -5.09 -11.37 -17.19
N LYS A 18 -5.87 -11.13 -16.14
CA LYS A 18 -6.44 -9.83 -15.83
C LYS A 18 -5.25 -9.01 -15.37
N VAL A 19 -4.49 -8.50 -16.34
CA VAL A 19 -3.42 -7.52 -16.14
C VAL A 19 -4.02 -6.49 -15.20
N GLU A 20 -3.53 -6.44 -13.97
CA GLU A 20 -4.05 -5.53 -12.95
C GLU A 20 -3.73 -4.12 -13.46
N GLY A 21 -4.72 -3.53 -14.12
CA GLY A 21 -4.48 -2.36 -14.96
C GLY A 21 -3.94 -1.18 -14.14
N PRO A 22 -3.06 -0.34 -14.74
CA PRO A 22 -2.47 0.84 -14.10
C PRO A 22 -3.52 1.81 -13.52
N GLN A 23 -4.78 1.72 -13.97
CA GLN A 23 -5.90 2.49 -13.45
C GLN A 23 -6.13 2.32 -11.94
N LYS A 24 -5.88 1.13 -11.38
CA LYS A 24 -6.08 0.91 -9.93
C LYS A 24 -5.04 1.64 -9.08
N HIS A 25 -3.82 1.76 -9.59
CA HIS A 25 -2.74 2.52 -8.94
C HIS A 25 -3.04 4.02 -8.94
N VAL A 26 -3.58 4.55 -10.04
CA VAL A 26 -3.92 5.98 -10.16
C VAL A 26 -4.99 6.39 -9.14
N VAL A 27 -6.02 5.55 -8.94
CA VAL A 27 -7.08 5.84 -7.95
C VAL A 27 -6.50 5.88 -6.53
N ALA A 28 -5.64 4.93 -6.18
CA ALA A 28 -4.99 4.90 -4.86
C ALA A 28 -4.06 6.10 -4.64
N TYR A 29 -3.33 6.50 -5.68
CA TYR A 29 -2.47 7.69 -5.65
C TYR A 29 -3.28 8.96 -5.38
N ILE A 30 -4.37 9.18 -6.13
CA ILE A 30 -5.24 10.35 -5.94
C ILE A 30 -5.86 10.33 -4.54
N PHE A 31 -6.33 9.17 -4.08
CA PHE A 31 -6.90 9.04 -2.73
C PHE A 31 -5.88 9.36 -1.63
N SER A 32 -4.65 8.86 -1.75
CA SER A 32 -3.55 9.22 -0.84
C SER A 32 -3.26 10.72 -0.86
N LEU A 33 -3.27 11.35 -2.04
CA LEU A 33 -2.99 12.77 -2.21
C LEU A 33 -4.08 13.66 -1.59
N VAL A 34 -5.35 13.29 -1.73
CA VAL A 34 -6.46 13.99 -1.06
C VAL A 34 -6.33 13.87 0.46
N LEU A 35 -5.97 12.68 0.95
CA LEU A 35 -5.86 12.41 2.37
C LEU A 35 -4.69 13.19 3.01
N THR A 36 -3.55 13.35 2.32
CA THR A 36 -2.47 14.24 2.79
C THR A 36 -2.86 15.71 2.75
N LEU A 37 -3.54 16.16 1.69
CA LEU A 37 -4.01 17.55 1.61
C LEU A 37 -5.00 17.88 2.74
N LEU A 38 -5.88 16.94 3.09
CA LEU A 38 -6.81 17.11 4.20
C LEU A 38 -6.06 17.19 5.54
N ALA A 39 -5.04 16.36 5.76
CA ALA A 39 -4.21 16.45 6.96
C ALA A 39 -3.52 17.83 7.10
N PHE A 40 -2.96 18.36 6.01
CA PHE A 40 -2.37 19.70 6.02
C PHE A 40 -3.41 20.80 6.21
N ALA A 41 -4.57 20.69 5.57
CA ALA A 41 -5.66 21.64 5.74
C ALA A 41 -6.12 21.69 7.20
N THR A 42 -6.24 20.56 7.88
CA THR A 42 -6.60 20.51 9.31
C THR A 42 -5.56 21.22 10.19
N VAL A 43 -4.26 21.08 9.89
CA VAL A 43 -3.19 21.76 10.65
C VAL A 43 -3.19 23.26 10.41
N ILE A 44 -3.37 23.69 9.16
CA ILE A 44 -3.37 25.12 8.81
C ILE A 44 -4.62 25.83 9.32
N ALA A 45 -5.78 25.16 9.28
CA ALA A 45 -7.02 25.72 9.81
C ALA A 45 -6.89 26.04 11.30
N GLY A 46 -6.16 25.23 12.09
CA GLY A 46 -5.70 25.58 13.44
C GLY A 46 -6.79 25.84 14.49
N GLU A 47 -8.07 25.83 14.13
CA GLU A 47 -9.19 26.21 14.99
C GLU A 47 -9.61 25.14 16.00
N VAL A 48 -9.00 23.95 15.96
CA VAL A 48 -9.32 22.81 16.83
C VAL A 48 -8.24 22.54 17.88
N ASN A 49 -8.67 22.00 19.03
CA ASN A 49 -7.80 21.61 20.14
C ASN A 49 -6.57 20.81 19.65
N THR A 50 -5.38 21.20 20.10
CA THR A 50 -4.10 20.58 19.71
C THR A 50 -4.08 19.07 19.91
N ALA A 51 -4.67 18.58 21.00
CA ALA A 51 -4.77 17.14 21.27
C ALA A 51 -5.63 16.41 20.21
N PHE A 52 -6.73 17.04 19.78
CA PHE A 52 -7.59 16.50 18.71
C PHE A 52 -6.84 16.49 17.37
N THR A 53 -6.12 17.56 17.05
CA THR A 53 -5.30 17.65 15.84
C THR A 53 -4.26 16.53 15.79
N TYR A 54 -3.54 16.26 16.89
CA TYR A 54 -2.57 15.17 16.92
C TYR A 54 -3.20 13.79 16.71
N ILE A 55 -4.32 13.49 17.38
CA ILE A 55 -5.01 12.21 17.21
C ILE A 55 -5.47 12.04 15.75
N LEU A 56 -6.05 13.09 15.16
CA LEU A 56 -6.50 13.07 13.78
C LEU A 56 -5.33 12.86 12.81
N LEU A 57 -4.20 13.55 13.01
CA LEU A 57 -3.02 13.38 12.17
C LEU A 57 -2.44 11.96 12.23
N VAL A 58 -2.32 11.38 13.43
CA VAL A 58 -1.85 10.00 13.59
C VAL A 58 -2.80 9.02 12.91
N PHE A 59 -4.11 9.23 13.05
CA PHE A 59 -5.10 8.41 12.36
C PHE A 59 -4.97 8.49 10.83
N MET A 60 -4.84 9.69 10.28
CA MET A 60 -4.63 9.89 8.84
C MET A 60 -3.31 9.27 8.36
N ALA A 61 -2.24 9.37 9.14
CA ALA A 61 -0.96 8.73 8.85
C ALA A 61 -1.08 7.19 8.82
N MET A 62 -1.81 6.58 9.75
CA MET A 62 -2.05 5.14 9.75
C MET A 62 -2.84 4.68 8.51
N LEU A 63 -3.87 5.44 8.13
CA LEU A 63 -4.62 5.20 6.90
C LEU A 63 -3.72 5.28 5.66
N GLN A 64 -2.79 6.25 5.62
CA GLN A 64 -1.82 6.36 4.53
C GLN A 64 -0.95 5.11 4.42
N VAL A 65 -0.36 4.65 5.52
CA VAL A 65 0.48 3.43 5.52
C VAL A 65 -0.33 2.23 5.01
N TYR A 66 -1.59 2.11 5.40
CA TYR A 66 -2.47 1.05 4.89
C TYR A 66 -2.71 1.14 3.37
N ILE A 67 -3.04 2.32 2.85
CA ILE A 67 -3.28 2.52 1.40
C ILE A 67 -2.03 2.22 0.60
N GLN A 68 -0.86 2.65 1.09
CA GLN A 68 0.43 2.37 0.47
C GLN A 68 0.70 0.85 0.46
N MET A 69 0.49 0.14 1.57
CA MET A 69 0.66 -1.32 1.55
C MET A 69 -0.38 -2.03 0.66
N ALA A 70 -1.64 -1.59 0.68
CA ALA A 70 -2.73 -2.26 -0.04
C ALA A 70 -2.62 -2.16 -1.56
N PHE A 71 -2.25 -0.98 -2.09
CA PHE A 71 -2.25 -0.73 -3.54
C PHE A 71 -0.86 -0.82 -4.16
N TRP A 72 0.16 -0.30 -3.48
CA TRP A 72 1.52 -0.28 -4.01
C TRP A 72 2.18 -1.66 -3.95
N MET A 73 1.80 -2.50 -2.98
CA MET A 73 2.43 -3.79 -2.78
C MET A 73 1.76 -4.97 -3.48
N HIS A 74 0.73 -4.74 -4.31
CA HIS A 74 0.00 -5.77 -5.06
C HIS A 74 -0.12 -7.11 -4.29
N MET A 75 -0.50 -7.03 -3.01
CA MET A 75 -0.58 -8.17 -2.07
C MET A 75 -1.54 -9.28 -2.53
N LYS A 76 -2.19 -9.08 -3.66
CA LYS A 76 -3.10 -9.99 -4.33
C LYS A 76 -2.39 -11.03 -5.19
N ASP A 77 -1.15 -10.80 -5.64
CA ASP A 77 -0.43 -11.77 -6.47
C ASP A 77 0.35 -12.80 -5.64
N ARG A 78 0.12 -14.08 -5.95
CA ARG A 78 0.65 -15.23 -5.20
C ARG A 78 2.19 -15.27 -5.30
N GLY A 79 2.87 -15.08 -4.17
CA GLY A 79 4.34 -15.15 -4.06
C GLY A 79 5.02 -13.99 -3.30
N HIS A 80 4.28 -12.96 -2.91
CA HIS A 80 4.84 -11.72 -2.33
C HIS A 80 5.29 -11.78 -0.86
N ILE A 81 5.46 -12.98 -0.28
CA ILE A 81 5.84 -13.15 1.13
C ILE A 81 7.21 -12.51 1.42
N TYR A 82 8.19 -12.65 0.51
CA TYR A 82 9.52 -12.05 0.69
C TYR A 82 9.49 -10.52 0.69
N ALA A 83 8.64 -9.91 -0.14
CA ALA A 83 8.48 -8.46 -0.14
C ALA A 83 7.85 -7.98 1.17
N ILE A 84 6.83 -8.68 1.68
CA ILE A 84 6.15 -8.35 2.94
C ILE A 84 7.13 -8.41 4.10
N ILE A 85 7.93 -9.48 4.16
CA ILE A 85 8.98 -9.64 5.16
C ILE A 85 10.01 -8.50 5.04
N GLY A 86 10.41 -8.14 3.82
CA GLY A 86 11.34 -7.05 3.56
C GLY A 86 10.83 -5.69 4.06
N ILE A 87 9.57 -5.36 3.78
CA ILE A 87 8.96 -4.11 4.28
C ILE A 87 8.82 -4.14 5.80
N LEU A 88 8.33 -5.23 6.39
CA LEU A 88 8.19 -5.33 7.84
C LEU A 88 9.54 -5.22 8.57
N MET A 89 10.59 -5.87 8.03
CA MET A 89 11.95 -5.72 8.55
C MET A 89 12.47 -4.30 8.38
N GLY A 90 12.25 -3.67 7.22
CA GLY A 90 12.62 -2.28 6.98
C GLY A 90 11.93 -1.32 7.96
N THR A 91 10.63 -1.49 8.19
CA THR A 91 9.87 -0.72 9.18
C THR A 91 10.43 -0.93 10.59
N PHE A 92 10.70 -2.18 10.98
CA PHE A 92 11.29 -2.47 12.28
C PHE A 92 12.66 -1.80 12.48
N VAL A 93 13.54 -1.87 11.48
CA VAL A 93 14.86 -1.24 11.52
C VAL A 93 14.73 0.29 11.61
N VAL A 94 13.89 0.91 10.78
CA VAL A 94 13.68 2.37 10.81
C VAL A 94 13.12 2.82 12.15
N LEU A 95 12.13 2.13 12.70
CA LEU A 95 11.59 2.45 14.03
C LEU A 95 12.65 2.35 15.12
N THR A 96 13.50 1.31 15.07
CA THR A 96 14.60 1.13 16.01
C THR A 96 15.61 2.27 15.91
N ILE A 97 15.95 2.70 14.69
CA ILE A 97 16.88 3.83 14.47
C ILE A 97 16.27 5.14 14.96
N VAL A 98 14.99 5.41 14.70
CA VAL A 98 14.31 6.63 15.14
C VAL A 98 14.27 6.70 16.67
N VAL A 99 13.87 5.61 17.33
CA VAL A 99 13.89 5.51 18.79
C VAL A 99 15.31 5.71 19.30
N MET A 100 16.29 5.02 18.74
CA MET A 100 17.67 5.18 19.17
C MET A 100 18.16 6.62 18.96
N ALA A 101 17.81 7.29 17.86
CA ALA A 101 18.15 8.68 17.62
C ALA A 101 17.54 9.60 18.67
N GLU A 102 16.23 9.52 18.92
CA GLU A 102 15.54 10.39 19.89
C GLU A 102 16.05 10.18 21.33
N TYR A 103 16.27 8.94 21.75
CA TYR A 103 16.67 8.65 23.14
C TYR A 103 18.18 8.76 23.38
N TRP A 104 19.02 8.54 22.36
CA TRP A 104 20.48 8.51 22.54
C TRP A 104 21.18 9.80 22.12
N THR A 105 20.63 10.59 21.19
CA THR A 105 21.24 11.88 20.80
C THR A 105 20.78 13.07 21.63
N TRP A 106 19.64 12.97 22.32
CA TRP A 106 19.08 14.04 23.16
C TRP A 106 19.24 13.79 24.67
N TRP A 107 20.02 12.77 25.04
CA TRP A 107 20.65 12.66 26.36
C TRP A 107 22.07 13.19 26.27
#